data_AF-A0AAJ0HJ61-F1
#
_entry.id   AF-A0AAJ0HJ61-F1
#
_cell.length_a   1.000
_cell.length_b   1.000
_cell.length_c   1.000
_cell.angle_alpha   90.00
_cell.angle_beta   90.00
_cell.angle_gamma   90.00
#
_symmetry.space_group_name_H-M   'P 1'
#
loop_
_entity.id
_entity.type
_entity.pdbx_description
1 polymer ?
#
loop_
_entity_poly.entity_id
_entity_poly.type
_entity_poly.pdbx_seq_one_letter_code
_entity_poly.pdbx_strand_id
1 'polypeptide(L)'
;MPVRIPAATKTEVFTMGAAGVTAFAPFYMLAPGAEERVARQTVKWAPRWERNITFFKSPVERGIQRLTPPVARTVQRVEHRLPLDKAAQKTERGMRKTVDKMSTLKRQ
;
A
#
# COMPACT_ATOMS: atom_id res chain seq x y z
N MET A 1 37.58 20.19 -2.33
CA MET A 1 37.28 19.37 -3.52
C MET A 1 35.78 19.18 -3.59
N PRO A 2 35.09 19.40 -4.74
CA PRO A 2 33.65 19.16 -4.82
C PRO A 2 33.37 17.66 -4.65
N VAL A 3 32.46 17.32 -3.74
CA VAL A 3 32.03 15.94 -3.50
C VAL A 3 31.31 15.45 -4.75
N ARG A 4 31.88 14.46 -5.45
CA ARG A 4 31.23 13.80 -6.59
C ARG A 4 30.19 12.82 -6.05
N ILE A 5 28.92 13.21 -6.09
CA ILE A 5 27.81 12.30 -5.78
C ILE A 5 27.58 11.41 -7.03
N PRO A 6 27.65 10.07 -6.89
CA PRO A 6 27.38 9.17 -8.00
C PRO A 6 25.91 9.27 -8.43
N ALA A 7 25.65 9.14 -9.73
CA ALA A 7 24.29 9.09 -10.25
C ALA A 7 23.57 7.87 -9.68
N ALA A 8 22.30 8.05 -9.29
CA ALA A 8 21.49 6.97 -8.74
C ALA A 8 21.37 5.82 -9.76
N THR A 9 21.59 4.61 -9.28
CA THR A 9 21.39 3.39 -10.07
C THR A 9 19.91 3.18 -10.36
N LYS A 10 19.59 2.44 -11.43
CA LYS A 10 18.19 2.12 -11.78
C LYS A 10 17.44 1.45 -10.63
N THR A 11 18.14 0.62 -9.86
CA THR A 11 17.61 -0.06 -8.67
C THR A 11 17.33 0.90 -7.52
N GLU A 12 18.18 1.90 -7.30
CA GLU A 12 17.94 2.94 -6.30
C GLU A 12 16.76 3.82 -6.69
N VAL A 13 16.65 4.22 -7.96
CA VAL A 13 15.49 4.98 -8.45
C VAL A 13 14.21 4.16 -8.28
N PHE A 14 14.24 2.87 -8.63
CA PHE A 14 13.10 1.99 -8.47
C PHE A 14 12.70 1.82 -7.01
N THR A 15 13.65 1.54 -6.11
CA THR A 15 13.37 1.34 -4.68
C THR A 15 12.89 2.62 -4.00
N MET A 16 13.50 3.76 -4.32
CA MET A 16 13.07 5.07 -3.82
C MET A 16 11.65 5.41 -4.31
N GLY A 17 11.37 5.15 -5.59
CA GLY A 17 10.03 5.33 -6.16
C GLY A 17 8.99 4.42 -5.51
N ALA A 18 9.30 3.14 -5.36
CA ALA A 18 8.42 2.17 -4.69
C ALA A 18 8.15 2.56 -3.23
N ALA A 19 9.19 2.97 -2.50
CA ALA A 19 9.07 3.44 -1.12
C ALA A 19 8.18 4.69 -1.03
N GLY A 20 8.40 5.67 -1.91
CA GLY A 20 7.59 6.89 -1.97
C GLY A 20 6.11 6.58 -2.23
N VAL A 21 5.81 5.79 -3.27
CA VAL A 21 4.43 5.39 -3.57
C VAL A 21 3.79 4.66 -2.39
N THR A 22 4.51 3.73 -1.77
CA THR A 22 3.99 2.95 -0.63
C THR A 22 3.74 3.82 0.59
N ALA A 23 4.63 4.76 0.88
CA ALA A 23 4.49 5.68 2.02
C ALA A 23 3.31 6.66 1.84
N PHE A 24 3.06 7.12 0.60
CA PHE A 24 1.99 8.08 0.31
C PHE A 24 0.65 7.45 -0.09
N ALA A 25 0.61 6.16 -0.47
CA ALA A 25 -0.61 5.48 -0.87
C ALA A 25 -1.73 5.54 0.19
N PRO A 26 -1.49 5.32 1.50
CA PRO A 26 -2.53 5.45 2.51
C PRO A 26 -3.15 6.85 2.54
N PHE A 27 -2.34 7.90 2.41
CA PHE A 27 -2.82 9.28 2.41
C PHE A 27 -3.64 9.62 1.17
N TYR A 28 -3.25 9.08 0.01
CA TYR A 28 -4.04 9.22 -1.21
C TYR A 28 -5.43 8.57 -1.06
N MET A 29 -5.50 7.38 -0.46
CA MET A 29 -6.76 6.67 -0.25
C MET A 29 -7.71 7.35 0.76
N LEU A 30 -7.21 8.23 1.61
CA LEU A 30 -8.05 9.06 2.49
C LEU A 30 -8.78 10.19 1.74
N ALA A 31 -8.37 10.51 0.51
CA ALA A 31 -9.03 11.54 -0.29
C ALA A 31 -10.41 11.05 -0.78
N PRO A 32 -11.46 11.89 -0.71
CA PRO A 32 -12.78 11.50 -1.19
C PRO A 32 -12.74 11.22 -2.70
N GLY A 33 -13.29 10.07 -3.10
CA GLY A 33 -13.31 9.66 -4.51
C GLY A 33 -12.01 9.03 -5.02
N ALA A 34 -11.04 8.75 -4.15
CA ALA A 34 -9.78 8.12 -4.54
C ALA A 34 -9.99 6.70 -5.06
N GLU A 35 -10.87 5.93 -4.43
CA GLU A 35 -11.17 4.55 -4.82
C GLU A 35 -11.77 4.48 -6.23
N GLU A 36 -12.73 5.34 -6.58
CA GLU A 36 -13.34 5.37 -7.91
C GLU A 36 -12.32 5.78 -8.99
N ARG A 37 -11.40 6.69 -8.66
CA ARG A 37 -10.33 7.10 -9.58
C ARG A 37 -9.36 5.96 -9.82
N VAL A 38 -8.95 5.26 -8.76
CA VAL A 38 -8.07 4.09 -8.85
C VAL A 38 -8.75 3.00 -9.65
N ALA A 39 -9.99 2.65 -9.31
CA ALA A 39 -10.77 1.64 -10.03
C ALA A 39 -10.89 1.98 -11.53
N ARG A 40 -11.22 3.23 -11.88
CA ARG A 40 -11.32 3.69 -13.27
C ARG A 40 -10.00 3.57 -14.02
N GLN A 41 -8.87 3.79 -13.36
CA GLN A 41 -7.54 3.59 -13.97
C GLN A 41 -7.21 2.11 -14.09
N THR A 42 -7.48 1.32 -13.05
CA THR A 42 -7.23 -0.13 -13.00
C THR A 42 -7.92 -0.86 -14.15
N VAL A 43 -9.17 -0.50 -14.49
CA VAL A 43 -9.89 -1.11 -15.63
C VAL A 43 -9.14 -0.96 -16.96
N LYS A 44 -8.33 0.09 -17.14
CA LYS A 44 -7.61 0.32 -18.41
C LYS A 44 -6.43 -0.61 -18.61
N TRP A 45 -5.71 -0.96 -17.54
CA TRP A 45 -4.45 -1.69 -17.62
C TRP A 45 -4.52 -3.10 -17.02
N ALA A 46 -5.40 -3.35 -16.04
CA ALA A 46 -5.52 -4.64 -15.39
C ALA A 46 -5.81 -5.79 -16.37
N PRO A 47 -6.67 -5.66 -17.40
CA PRO A 47 -6.91 -6.77 -18.33
C PRO A 47 -5.66 -7.14 -19.14
N ARG A 48 -4.83 -6.17 -19.50
CA ARG A 48 -3.55 -6.40 -20.20
C ARG A 48 -2.52 -7.01 -19.25
N TRP A 49 -2.53 -6.58 -18.00
CA TRP A 49 -1.69 -7.12 -16.95
C TRP A 49 -2.03 -8.59 -16.68
N GLU A 50 -3.31 -8.91 -16.46
CA GLU A 50 -3.81 -10.27 -16.24
C GLU A 50 -3.45 -11.24 -17.36
N ARG A 51 -3.42 -10.76 -18.61
CA ARG A 51 -2.98 -11.58 -19.76
C ARG A 51 -1.49 -11.91 -19.74
N ASN A 52 -0.64 -11.08 -19.13
CA ASN A 52 0.82 -11.22 -19.16
C ASN A 52 1.43 -11.77 -17.87
N ILE A 53 0.69 -11.81 -16.76
CA ILE A 53 1.21 -12.29 -15.46
C ILE A 53 1.50 -13.79 -15.42
N THR A 54 0.97 -14.59 -16.34
CA THR A 54 1.16 -16.05 -16.35
C THR A 54 2.64 -16.44 -16.38
N PHE A 55 3.47 -15.66 -17.08
CA PHE A 55 4.93 -15.86 -17.12
C PHE A 55 5.62 -15.56 -15.79
N PHE A 56 5.10 -14.59 -15.04
CA PHE A 56 5.66 -14.17 -13.76
C PHE A 56 5.09 -14.97 -12.58
N LYS A 57 3.94 -15.63 -12.75
CA LYS A 57 3.25 -16.35 -11.69
C LYS A 57 4.13 -17.40 -11.02
N SER A 58 4.78 -18.28 -11.79
CA SER A 58 5.62 -19.37 -11.25
C SER A 58 6.86 -18.88 -10.46
N PRO A 59 7.70 -17.96 -11.00
CA PRO A 59 8.82 -17.42 -10.26
C PRO A 59 8.39 -16.64 -9.01
N VAL A 60 7.31 -15.86 -9.11
CA VAL A 60 6.77 -15.07 -8.00
C VAL A 60 6.21 -15.99 -6.91
N GLU A 61 5.49 -17.04 -7.27
CA GLU A 61 4.91 -17.99 -6.32
C GLU A 61 6.01 -18.71 -5.51
N ARG A 62 7.12 -19.10 -6.15
CA ARG A 62 8.31 -19.62 -5.45
C ARG A 62 8.97 -18.57 -4.55
N GLY A 63 9.05 -17.32 -5.00
CA GLY A 63 9.58 -16.20 -4.21
C GLY A 63 8.73 -15.94 -2.96
N ILE A 64 7.41 -15.90 -3.12
CA ILE A 64 6.45 -15.71 -2.04
C ILE A 64 6.58 -16.85 -1.04
N GLN A 65 6.61 -18.12 -1.47
CA GLN A 65 6.78 -19.26 -0.57
C GLN A 65 8.02 -19.16 0.33
N ARG A 66 9.11 -18.52 -0.16
CA ARG A 66 10.32 -18.29 0.64
C ARG A 66 10.22 -17.09 1.58
N LEU A 67 9.45 -16.07 1.21
CA LEU A 67 9.26 -14.85 1.99
C LEU A 67 8.14 -14.96 3.03
N THR A 68 7.13 -15.81 2.80
CA THR A 68 5.99 -15.98 3.70
C THR A 68 6.41 -16.34 5.13
N PRO A 69 7.32 -17.31 5.38
CA PRO A 69 7.69 -17.68 6.75
C PRO A 69 8.35 -16.54 7.57
N PRO A 70 9.39 -15.83 7.07
CA PRO A 70 10.01 -14.75 7.84
C PRO A 70 9.08 -13.53 8.00
N VAL A 71 8.27 -13.21 6.99
CA VAL A 71 7.31 -12.11 7.10
C VAL A 71 6.25 -12.43 8.15
N ALA A 72 5.66 -13.63 8.14
CA ALA A 72 4.69 -14.06 9.14
C ALA A 72 5.25 -13.98 10.57
N ARG A 73 6.49 -14.44 10.79
CA ARG A 73 7.18 -14.32 12.08
C ARG A 73 7.39 -12.87 12.51
N THR A 74 7.66 -11.98 11.55
CA THR A 74 7.87 -10.55 11.83
C THR A 74 6.56 -9.87 12.18
N VAL A 75 5.49 -10.16 11.44
CA VAL A 75 4.13 -9.67 11.73
C VAL A 75 3.69 -10.13 13.12
N GLN A 76 3.82 -11.42 13.45
CA GLN A 76 3.48 -11.94 14.78
C GLN A 76 4.25 -11.24 15.90
N ARG A 77 5.54 -10.95 15.70
CA ARG A 77 6.33 -10.20 16.69
C ARG A 77 5.86 -8.76 16.86
N VAL A 78 5.53 -8.08 15.76
CA VAL A 78 5.03 -6.70 15.81
C VAL A 78 3.66 -6.67 16.46
N GLU A 79 2.77 -7.59 16.11
CA GLU A 79 1.43 -7.75 16.68
C GLU A 79 1.46 -8.07 18.18
N HIS A 80 2.41 -8.89 18.63
CA HIS A 80 2.59 -9.17 20.05
C HIS A 80 3.16 -7.97 20.83
N ARG A 81 3.93 -7.10 20.18
CA ARG A 81 4.59 -5.93 20.81
C ARG A 81 3.75 -4.67 20.76
N LEU A 82 2.96 -4.50 19.71
CA LEU A 82 2.01 -3.41 19.53
C LEU A 82 0.64 -4.03 19.34
N PRO A 83 -0.36 -3.74 20.19
CA PRO A 83 -1.73 -4.22 20.00
C PRO A 83 -2.35 -3.46 18.81
N LEU A 84 -1.94 -3.84 17.60
CA LEU A 84 -2.37 -3.26 16.33
C LEU A 84 -3.88 -3.40 16.17
N ASP A 85 -4.48 -4.47 16.69
CA ASP A 85 -5.93 -4.62 16.79
C ASP A 85 -6.60 -3.47 17.55
N LYS A 86 -6.01 -3.04 18.68
CA LYS A 86 -6.55 -1.92 19.46
C LYS A 86 -6.33 -0.59 18.74
N ALA A 87 -5.21 -0.44 18.02
CA ALA A 87 -4.94 0.74 17.21
C ALA A 87 -5.91 0.81 16.01
N ALA A 88 -6.11 -0.29 15.30
CA ALA A 88 -7.04 -0.43 14.19
C ALA A 88 -8.48 -0.14 14.63
N GLN A 89 -8.94 -0.72 15.76
CA GLN A 89 -10.27 -0.42 16.31
C GLN A 89 -10.44 1.05 16.72
N LYS A 90 -9.40 1.69 17.26
CA LYS A 90 -9.45 3.12 17.58
C LYS A 90 -9.56 3.97 16.32
N THR A 91 -8.80 3.64 15.27
CA THR A 91 -8.86 4.33 13.99
C THR A 91 -10.22 4.13 13.31
N GLU A 92 -10.78 2.92 13.33
CA GLU A 92 -12.12 2.64 12.80
C GLU A 92 -13.20 3.46 13.52
N ARG A 93 -13.15 3.52 14.85
CA ARG A 93 -14.07 4.34 15.65
C ARG A 93 -13.91 5.83 15.34
N GLY A 94 -12.69 6.29 15.05
CA GLY A 94 -12.42 7.65 14.61
C GLY A 94 -13.01 7.96 13.23
N MET A 95 -12.79 7.07 12.26
CA MET A 95 -13.31 7.21 10.90
C MET A 95 -14.84 7.21 10.87
N ARG A 96 -15.50 6.29 11.59
CA ARG A 96 -16.96 6.27 11.72
C ARG A 96 -17.51 7.60 12.24
N LYS A 97 -16.91 8.17 13.29
CA LYS A 97 -17.32 9.47 13.84
C LYS A 97 -17.18 10.61 12.82
N THR A 98 -16.13 10.59 12.01
CA THR A 98 -15.92 11.59 10.96
C THR A 98 -16.93 11.44 9.83
N VAL A 99 -17.20 10.21 9.39
CA VAL A 99 -18.21 9.89 8.37
C VAL A 99 -19.62 10.25 8.85
N ASP A 100 -19.97 9.95 10.10
CA ASP A 100 -21.26 10.31 10.69
C ASP A 100 -21.44 11.83 10.81
N LYS A 101 -20.38 12.57 11.19
CA LYS A 101 -20.41 14.04 11.16
C LYS A 101 -20.60 14.59 9.75
N MET A 102 -19.93 14.01 8.76
CA MET A 102 -20.02 14.46 7.37
C MET A 102 -21.36 14.10 6.73
N SER A 103 -21.96 12.97 7.08
CA SER A 103 -23.31 12.57 6.64
C SER A 103 -24.39 13.44 7.27
N THR A 104 -24.20 13.87 8.51
CA THR A 104 -25.11 14.80 9.20
C THR A 104 -25.07 16.20 8.59
N LEU A 105 -23.87 16.70 8.24
CA LEU A 105 -23.68 17.99 7.55
C LEU A 105 -24.27 18.01 6.13
N LYS A 106 -24.32 16.86 5.44
CA LYS A 106 -24.89 16.75 4.09
C LYS A 106 -26.42 16.64 4.08
N ARG A 107 -27.05 16.57 5.26
CA ARG A 107 -28.51 16.39 5.45
C ARG A 107 -29.22 17.66 5.92
N GLN A 108 -28.47 18.72 6.23
CA GLN A 108 -28.96 20.11 6.30
C GLN A 108 -28.83 20.77 4.93
#